data_AF-A0A944LA59-F1
#
_entry.id   AF-A0A944LA59-F1
#
_cell.length_a   1.000
_cell.length_b   1.000
_cell.length_c   1.000
_cell.angle_alpha   90.00
_cell.angle_beta   90.00
_cell.angle_gamma   90.00
#
_symmetry.space_group_name_H-M   'P 1'
#
loop_
_entity.id
_entity.type
_entity.pdbx_description
1 polymer ?
#
loop_
_entity_poly.entity_id
_entity_poly.type
_entity_poly.pdbx_seq_one_letter_code
_entity_poly.pdbx_strand_id
1 'polypeptide(L)' 'MFTVAKGDPTPEELAALAAVVASLEAPEPAASTKPSVRHWVRRQQLRLEPTPGPGAWRRSRG' A
#
# COMPACT_ATOMS: atom_id res chain seq x y z
N MET A 1 11.21 19.68 -19.97
CA MET A 1 12.66 19.90 -19.76
C MET A 1 12.82 20.67 -18.45
N PHE A 2 13.74 20.27 -17.56
CA PHE A 2 13.92 20.88 -16.22
C PHE A 2 15.32 21.50 -16.08
N THR A 3 15.48 22.46 -15.16
CA THR A 3 16.70 23.26 -14.98
C THR A 3 17.13 23.33 -13.51
N VAL A 4 18.43 23.33 -13.25
CA VAL A 4 18.99 23.50 -11.89
C VAL A 4 19.00 24.99 -11.53
N ALA A 5 18.28 25.39 -10.49
CA ALA A 5 18.20 26.78 -10.05
C ALA A 5 19.37 27.20 -9.13
N LYS A 6 20.01 26.23 -8.44
CA LYS A 6 21.11 26.49 -7.50
C LYS A 6 21.98 25.25 -7.32
N GLY A 7 23.31 25.47 -7.21
CA GLY A 7 24.31 24.42 -7.00
C GLY A 7 24.89 23.87 -8.30
N ASP A 8 25.85 22.96 -8.16
CA ASP A 8 26.49 22.24 -9.26
C ASP A 8 26.46 20.73 -8.95
N PRO A 9 25.29 20.08 -9.09
CA PRO A 9 25.15 18.66 -8.78
C PRO A 9 25.94 17.83 -9.78
N THR A 10 26.49 16.71 -9.31
CA THR A 10 27.18 15.80 -10.23
C THR A 10 26.18 15.16 -11.20
N PRO A 11 26.65 14.67 -12.37
CA PRO A 11 25.79 13.96 -13.31
C PRO A 11 25.05 12.78 -12.67
N GLU A 12 25.68 12.10 -11.72
CA GLU A 12 25.12 10.95 -11.00
C GLU A 12 23.98 11.36 -10.07
N GLU A 13 24.12 12.48 -9.36
CA GLU A 13 23.07 13.01 -8.49
C GLU A 13 21.84 13.45 -9.30
N LEU A 14 22.06 14.08 -10.46
CA LEU A 14 20.99 14.42 -11.39
C LEU A 14 20.29 13.17 -11.95
N ALA A 15 21.05 12.13 -12.31
CA ALA A 15 20.50 10.87 -12.81
C ALA A 15 19.65 10.16 -11.74
N ALA A 16 20.11 10.13 -10.48
CA ALA A 16 19.37 9.53 -9.38
C ALA A 16 18.02 10.25 -9.15
N LEU A 17 18.02 11.58 -9.16
CA LEU A 17 16.80 12.38 -9.03
C LEU A 17 15.84 12.17 -10.20
N ALA A 18 16.35 12.13 -11.44
CA ALA A 18 15.56 11.85 -12.63
C ALA A 18 14.89 10.47 -12.59
N ALA A 19 15.60 9.45 -12.08
CA ALA A 19 15.04 8.12 -11.90
C ALA A 19 13.87 8.11 -10.91
N VAL A 20 13.97 8.85 -9.81
CA VAL A 20 12.87 9.00 -8.84
C VAL A 20 11.67 9.67 -9.49
N VAL A 21 11.86 10.78 -10.20
CA VAL A 21 10.76 11.47 -10.90
C VAL A 21 10.10 10.56 -11.94
N ALA A 22 10.89 9.84 -12.74
CA ALA A 22 10.37 8.88 -13.71
C ALA A 22 9.58 7.75 -13.03
N SER A 23 9.99 7.31 -11.84
CA SER A 23 9.27 6.28 -11.08
C SER A 23 7.92 6.75 -10.53
N LEU A 24 7.68 8.06 -10.38
CA LEU A 24 6.37 8.61 -10.00
C LEU A 24 5.36 8.53 -11.14
N GLU A 25 5.81 8.66 -12.39
CA GLU A 25 4.98 8.48 -13.59
C GLU A 25 4.91 7.01 -14.06
N ALA A 26 5.79 6.16 -13.56
CA ALA A 26 5.83 4.77 -13.94
C ALA A 26 4.51 4.07 -13.50
N PRO A 27 3.82 3.38 -14.42
CA PRO A 27 2.65 2.61 -14.05
C PRO A 27 3.06 1.55 -13.02
N GLU A 28 2.28 1.45 -11.95
CA GLU A 28 2.54 0.47 -10.90
C GLU A 28 2.57 -0.93 -11.54
N PRO A 29 3.64 -1.72 -11.34
CA PRO A 29 3.68 -3.08 -11.87
C PRO A 29 2.47 -3.82 -11.32
N ALA A 30 1.71 -4.48 -12.20
CA ALA A 30 0.48 -5.15 -11.84
C ALA A 30 0.73 -6.08 -10.64
N ALA A 31 0.34 -5.63 -9.45
CA ALA A 31 0.44 -6.43 -8.25
C ALA A 31 -0.41 -7.68 -8.51
N SER A 32 0.14 -8.86 -8.21
CA SER A 32 -0.68 -10.07 -8.20
C SER A 32 -1.89 -9.77 -7.34
N THR A 33 -3.08 -9.78 -7.96
CA THR A 33 -4.32 -9.49 -7.27
C THR A 33 -4.54 -10.65 -6.31
N LYS A 34 -4.03 -10.50 -5.08
CA LYS A 34 -4.53 -11.29 -3.97
C LYS A 34 -6.00 -10.90 -3.88
N PRO A 35 -6.94 -11.85 -3.96
CA PRO A 35 -8.33 -11.51 -3.74
C PRO A 35 -8.41 -10.76 -2.41
N SER A 36 -9.05 -9.59 -2.44
CA SER A 36 -9.40 -8.86 -1.23
C SER A 36 -10.39 -9.72 -0.46
N VAL A 37 -9.89 -10.72 0.29
CA VAL A 37 -10.73 -11.48 1.19
C VAL A 37 -10.94 -10.58 2.39
N ARG A 38 -11.94 -9.72 2.28
CA ARG A 38 -12.47 -8.98 3.43
C ARG A 38 -12.87 -10.02 4.47
N HIS A 39 -12.01 -10.25 5.46
CA HIS A 39 -12.19 -11.29 6.46
C HIS A 39 -13.53 -11.17 7.18
N TRP A 40 -14.08 -9.95 7.28
CA TRP A 40 -15.41 -9.70 7.82
C TRP A 40 -16.55 -10.24 6.93
N VAL A 41 -16.46 -10.12 5.60
CA VAL A 41 -17.48 -10.63 4.66
C VAL A 41 -17.55 -12.15 4.73
N ARG A 42 -16.40 -12.83 4.74
CA ARG A 42 -16.34 -14.29 4.90
C ARG A 42 -16.94 -14.73 6.23
N ARG A 43 -16.67 -13.98 7.31
CA ARG A 43 -17.21 -14.26 8.64
C ARG A 43 -18.73 -14.15 8.67
N GLN A 44 -19.29 -13.14 8.01
CA GLN A 44 -20.74 -12.96 7.87
C GLN A 44 -21.40 -14.09 7.05
N GLN A 45 -20.84 -14.49 5.91
CA GLN A 45 -21.36 -15.60 5.10
C GLN A 45 -21.38 -16.93 5.87
N LEU A 46 -20.38 -17.16 6.72
CA LEU A 46 -20.26 -18.36 7.55
C LEU A 46 -21.01 -18.26 8.88
N ARG A 47 -21.75 -17.16 9.13
CA ARG A 47 -22.48 -16.91 10.39
C ARG A 47 -21.59 -17.04 11.63
N LEU A 48 -20.32 -16.66 11.51
CA LEU A 48 -19.35 -16.65 12.59
C LEU A 48 -19.39 -15.33 13.38
N GLU A 49 -20.57 -14.75 13.52
CA GLU A 49 -20.79 -13.54 14.31
C GLU A 49 -20.47 -13.83 15.78
N PRO A 50 -19.76 -12.92 16.48
CA PRO A 50 -19.48 -13.13 17.89
C PRO A 50 -20.79 -13.12 18.67
N THR A 51 -21.01 -14.15 19.48
CA THR A 51 -22.15 -14.20 20.40
C THR A 51 -22.04 -13.06 21.43
N PRO A 52 -23.08 -12.23 21.64
CA PRO A 52 -23.08 -11.19 22.66
C PRO A 52 -22.86 -11.80 24.06
N GLY A 53 -21.97 -11.22 24.87
CA GLY A 53 -21.79 -11.64 26.26
C GLY A 53 -20.40 -11.37 26.83
N PRO A 54 -20.22 -11.57 28.15
CA PRO A 54 -18.92 -11.41 28.81
C PRO A 54 -17.86 -12.32 28.17
N GLY A 55 -16.75 -11.74 27.72
CA GLY A 55 -15.65 -12.48 27.07
C GLY A 55 -15.74 -12.61 25.54
N ALA A 56 -16.85 -12.19 24.93
CA ALA A 56 -17.04 -12.24 23.47
C ALA A 56 -15.95 -11.47 22.69
N TRP A 57 -15.43 -10.38 23.27
CA TRP A 57 -14.41 -9.53 22.63
C TRP A 57 -12.98 -10.00 22.86
N ARG A 58 -12.72 -11.00 23.72
CA ARG A 58 -11.35 -11.53 23.92
C ARG A 58 -10.76 -12.14 22.65
N ARG A 59 -11.62 -12.58 21.72
CA ARG A 59 -11.22 -13.19 20.44
C ARG A 59 -11.33 -12.26 19.23
N SER A 60 -11.67 -10.98 19.43
CA SER A 60 -11.86 -10.02 18.33
C SER A 60 -10.61 -9.21 17.97
N ARG A 61 -9.39 -9.66 18.32
CA ARG A 61 -8.17 -8.96 17.88
C ARG A 61 -8.10 -9.00 16.35
N GLY A 62 -7.95 -7.81 15.77
CA GLY A 62 -7.99 -7.53 14.33
C GLY A 62 -7.00 -8.34 13.52
#